data_AF-A0A1Y5DNN4-F1
#
_entry.id   AF-A0A1Y5DNN4-F1
#
_cell.length_a   1.000
_cell.length_b   1.000
_cell.length_c   1.000
_cell.angle_alpha   90.00
_cell.angle_beta   90.00
_cell.angle_gamma   90.00
#
_symmetry.space_group_name_H-M   'P 1'
#
loop_
_entity.id
_entity.type
_entity.pdbx_description
1 polymer ?
#
loop_
_entity_poly.entity_id
_entity_poly.type
_entity_poly.pdbx_seq_one_letter_code
_entity_poly.pdbx_strand_id
1 'polypeptide(L)' 'MKFYGYANKEFEGGLLEMKEVTVSGKPEDLLSMASFLTDCANKLSSNDNANFEHEHLADCDNSIANDSPEFIVVNPSM' A
#
# COMPACT_ATOMS: atom_id res chain seq x y z
N MET A 1 -5.63 -11.48 -3.39
CA MET A 1 -5.39 -10.07 -3.02
C MET A 1 -6.55 -9.61 -2.16
N LYS A 2 -6.26 -8.94 -1.04
CA LYS A 2 -7.25 -8.38 -0.13
C LYS A 2 -6.86 -6.94 0.15
N PHE A 3 -7.85 -6.05 0.31
CA PHE A 3 -7.63 -4.67 0.71
C PHE A 3 -8.10 -4.51 2.14
N TYR A 4 -7.25 -3.93 2.96
CA TYR A 4 -7.55 -3.63 4.34
C TYR A 4 -7.43 -2.13 4.57
N GLY A 5 -8.31 -1.59 5.40
CA GLY A 5 -8.28 -0.18 5.79
C GLY A 5 -8.44 -0.03 7.29
N TYR A 6 -7.94 1.09 7.81
CA TYR A 6 -8.27 1.57 9.14
C TYR A 6 -9.44 2.54 9.04
N ALA A 7 -10.31 2.53 10.04
CA ALA A 7 -11.26 3.63 10.21
C ALA A 7 -10.49 4.90 10.57
N ASN A 8 -10.91 6.06 10.07
CA ASN A 8 -10.33 7.37 10.42
C ASN A 8 -10.48 7.74 11.92
N LYS A 9 -11.22 6.93 12.69
CA LYS A 9 -11.30 7.02 14.15
C LYS A 9 -10.74 5.72 14.71
N GLU A 10 -9.99 5.79 15.81
CA GLU A 10 -9.52 4.61 16.52
C GLU A 10 -10.71 3.67 16.77
N PHE A 11 -10.68 2.53 16.07
CA PHE A 11 -11.65 1.46 16.23
C PHE A 11 -10.89 0.30 16.85
N GLU A 12 -11.37 -0.19 18.00
CA GLU A 12 -10.72 -1.27 18.75
C GLU A 12 -10.58 -2.57 17.94
N GLY A 13 -11.29 -2.71 16.82
CA GLY A 13 -11.28 -3.90 15.97
C GLY A 13 -10.14 -4.00 14.94
N GLY A 14 -9.24 -3.02 14.83
CA GLY A 14 -8.09 -3.09 13.92
C GLY A 14 -8.43 -2.95 12.42
N LEU A 15 -7.72 -3.70 11.56
CA LEU A 15 -7.88 -3.69 10.10
C LEU A 15 -9.20 -4.33 9.65
N LEU A 16 -9.94 -3.66 8.78
CA LEU A 16 -11.17 -4.19 8.18
C LEU A 16 -10.98 -4.51 6.69
N GLU A 17 -11.45 -5.68 6.25
CA GLU A 17 -11.45 -6.05 4.83
C GLU A 17 -12.45 -5.16 4.07
N MET A 18 -11.97 -4.45 3.06
CA MET A 18 -12.76 -3.48 2.30
C MET A 18 -13.50 -4.15 1.15
N LYS A 19 -14.77 -3.75 0.95
CA LYS A 19 -15.57 -4.20 -0.20
C LYS A 19 -15.18 -3.48 -1.50
N GLU A 20 -14.92 -2.18 -1.41
CA GLU A 20 -14.58 -1.30 -2.54
C GLU A 20 -13.55 -0.25 -2.10
N VAL A 21 -12.65 0.14 -3.01
CA VAL A 21 -11.66 1.20 -2.83
C VAL A 21 -11.74 2.14 -4.04
N THR A 22 -11.85 3.44 -3.79
CA THR A 22 -11.81 4.46 -4.85
C THR A 22 -10.53 5.29 -4.71
N VAL A 23 -9.76 5.38 -5.80
CA VAL A 23 -8.56 6.22 -5.86
C VAL A 23 -8.83 7.41 -6.78
N SER A 24 -8.64 8.61 -6.26
CA SER A 24 -8.76 9.87 -7.01
C SER A 24 -7.46 10.63 -6.86
N GLY A 25 -6.67 10.70 -7.94
CA GLY A 25 -5.36 11.35 -7.96
C GLY A 25 -5.05 11.93 -9.33
N LYS A 26 -3.96 12.70 -9.41
CA LYS A 26 -3.46 13.21 -10.70
C LYS A 26 -2.78 12.07 -11.48
N PRO A 27 -2.61 12.21 -12.81
CA PRO A 27 -1.93 11.20 -13.62
C PRO A 27 -0.56 10.78 -13.05
N GLU A 28 0.24 11.73 -12.57
CA GLU A 28 1.54 11.47 -11.95
C GLU A 28 1.45 10.62 -10.67
N ASP A 29 0.48 10.90 -9.80
CA ASP A 29 0.26 10.14 -8.55
C ASP A 29 -0.12 8.69 -8.87
N LEU A 30 -0.98 8.49 -9.87
CA LEU A 30 -1.44 7.16 -10.30
C LEU A 30 -0.30 6.34 -10.93
N LEU A 31 0.58 6.99 -11.71
CA LEU A 31 1.76 6.35 -12.28
C LEU A 31 2.78 5.99 -11.19
N SER A 32 2.97 6.86 -10.20
CA SER A 32 3.83 6.60 -9.05
C SER A 32 3.33 5.38 -8.25
N MET A 33 2.03 5.34 -7.94
CA MET A 33 1.39 4.18 -7.30
C MET A 33 1.53 2.89 -8.13
N ALA A 34 1.43 2.96 -9.45
CA ALA A 34 1.63 1.80 -10.33
C ALA A 34 3.10 1.31 -10.32
N SER A 35 4.07 2.23 -10.30
CA SER A 35 5.49 1.89 -10.18
C SER A 35 5.77 1.20 -8.85
N PHE A 36 5.29 1.76 -7.75
CA PHE A 36 5.41 1.19 -6.42
C PHE A 36 4.83 -0.24 -6.34
N LEU A 37 3.64 -0.47 -6.89
CA LEU A 37 3.04 -1.80 -6.95
C LEU A 37 3.89 -2.79 -7.75
N THR A 38 4.50 -2.33 -8.85
CA THR A 38 5.39 -3.13 -9.70
C THR A 38 6.64 -3.53 -8.94
N ASP A 39 7.26 -2.59 -8.22
CA ASP A 39 8.45 -2.83 -7.41
C ASP A 39 8.17 -3.80 -6.26
N CYS A 40 7.04 -3.63 -5.55
CA CYS A 40 6.61 -4.56 -4.52
C CYS A 40 6.36 -5.96 -5.09
N ALA A 41 5.71 -6.08 -6.25
CA ALA A 41 5.49 -7.37 -6.90
C ALA A 41 6.80 -8.07 -7.27
N ASN A 42 7.79 -7.31 -7.77
CA ASN A 42 9.12 -7.83 -8.07
C ASN A 42 9.82 -8.33 -6.80
N LYS A 43 9.78 -7.54 -5.71
CA LYS A 43 10.33 -7.93 -4.40
C LYS A 43 9.67 -9.21 -3.89
N LEU A 44 8.33 -9.28 -3.91
CA LEU A 44 7.50 -10.43 -3.54
C LEU A 44 7.69 -11.68 -4.43
N SER A 45 8.30 -11.54 -5.60
CA SER A 45 8.60 -12.67 -6.49
C SER A 45 10.04 -13.18 -6.36
N SER A 46 10.89 -12.41 -5.68
CA SER A 46 12.31 -12.72 -5.57
C SER A 46 12.55 -13.89 -4.60
N ASN A 47 13.59 -14.68 -4.82
CA ASN A 47 13.99 -15.72 -3.88
C ASN A 47 14.45 -15.16 -2.51
N ASP A 48 14.62 -13.83 -2.40
CA ASP A 48 14.95 -13.10 -1.17
C ASP A 48 13.70 -12.65 -0.37
N ASN A 49 12.52 -13.17 -0.75
CA ASN A 49 11.22 -12.96 -0.10
C ASN A 49 11.18 -13.08 1.42
N ALA A 50 12.17 -13.73 2.04
CA ALA A 50 12.22 -13.92 3.49
C ALA A 50 12.27 -12.61 4.27
N ASN A 51 12.71 -11.51 3.65
CA ASN A 51 12.92 -10.23 4.35
C ASN A 51 11.91 -9.13 3.97
N PHE A 52 11.05 -9.34 2.97
CA PHE A 52 10.03 -8.36 2.63
C PHE A 52 8.84 -8.54 3.58
N GLU A 53 8.66 -7.60 4.51
CA GLU A 53 7.52 -7.57 5.43
C GLU A 53 6.40 -6.69 4.86
N HIS A 54 6.69 -5.40 4.69
CA HIS A 54 5.79 -4.40 4.13
C HIS A 54 6.59 -3.22 3.58
N GLU A 55 5.99 -2.48 2.65
CA GLU A 55 6.50 -1.18 2.21
C GLU A 55 5.39 -0.16 2.08
N HIS A 56 5.73 1.11 2.31
CA HIS A 56 4.84 2.25 2.20
C HIS A 56 5.09 2.98 0.88
N LEU A 57 4.02 3.40 0.20
CA LEU A 57 4.12 4.21 -1.00
C LEU A 57 4.86 5.54 -0.73
N ALA A 58 4.65 6.15 0.43
CA ALA A 58 5.30 7.40 0.83
C ALA A 58 6.83 7.29 0.91
N ASP A 59 7.38 6.11 1.20
CA ASP A 59 8.83 5.89 1.24
C ASP A 59 9.46 5.99 -0.16
N CYS A 60 8.68 5.68 -1.20
CA CYS A 60 9.10 5.74 -2.60
C CYS A 60 8.85 7.12 -3.22
N ASP A 61 7.82 7.83 -2.76
CA ASP A 61 7.43 9.13 -3.30
C ASP A 61 6.88 10.08 -2.23
N ASN A 62 7.76 10.94 -1.71
CA ASN A 62 7.42 11.97 -0.73
C ASN A 62 6.48 13.06 -1.29
N SER A 63 6.17 13.07 -2.59
CA SER A 63 5.26 14.06 -3.20
C SER A 63 3.79 13.69 -3.09
N ILE A 64 3.48 12.42 -2.79
CA ILE A 64 2.14 11.96 -2.47
C ILE A 64 1.78 12.54 -1.10
N ALA A 65 0.88 13.51 -1.11
CA ALA A 65 0.68 14.49 -0.04
C ALA A 65 0.59 13.88 1.38
N ASN A 66 1.15 14.60 2.36
CA ASN A 66 1.09 14.29 3.80
C ASN A 66 -0.33 14.08 4.36
N ASP A 67 -1.37 14.53 3.65
CA ASP A 67 -2.77 14.43 4.05
C ASP A 67 -3.52 13.25 3.39
N SER A 68 -2.81 12.43 2.60
CA SER A 68 -3.36 11.22 1.99
C SER A 68 -3.23 10.01 2.94
N PRO A 69 -4.14 9.03 2.87
CA PRO A 69 -3.96 7.80 3.63
C PRO A 69 -2.73 7.04 3.12
N GLU A 70 -1.97 6.45 4.05
CA GLU A 70 -0.86 5.55 3.73
C GLU A 70 -1.36 4.38 2.87
N PHE A 71 -0.66 4.13 1.76
CA PHE A 71 -0.89 2.97 0.91
C PHE A 71 0.27 1.98 1.10
N ILE A 72 -0.06 0.80 1.61
CA ILE A 72 0.92 -0.18 2.10
C ILE A 72 0.74 -1.49 1.35
N VAL A 73 1.84 -2.10 0.89
CA VAL A 73 1.84 -3.49 0.41
C VAL A 73 2.51 -4.36 1.45
N VAL A 74 1.79 -5.38 1.93
CA VAL A 74 2.29 -6.36 2.91
C VAL A 74 2.54 -7.71 2.23
N ASN A 75 3.56 -8.44 2.69
CA ASN A 75 3.77 -9.82 2.30
C ASN A 75 2.67 -10.72 2.87
N PRO A 76 1.88 -11.42 2.04
CA PRO A 76 0.81 -12.29 2.53
C PRO A 76 1.31 -13.58 3.21
N SER A 77 2.61 -13.86 3.18
CA SER A 77 3.22 -15.07 3.74
C SER A 77 3.88 -14.87 5.11
N MET A 78 3.88 -13.63 5.62
CA MET A 78 4.39 -13.27 6.95
C MET A 78 3.31 -13.38 8.01
#